data_AF-A0A7C2QIN7-F1
#
_entry.id   AF-A0A7C2QIN7-F1
#
_cell.length_a   1.000
_cell.length_b   1.000
_cell.length_c   1.000
_cell.angle_alpha   90.00
_cell.angle_beta   90.00
_cell.angle_gamma   90.00
#
_symmetry.space_group_name_H-M   'P 1'
#
loop_
_entity.id
_entity.type
_entity.pdbx_description
1 polymer ?
#
loop_
_entity_poly.entity_id
_entity_poly.type
_entity_poly.pdbx_seq_one_letter_code
_entity_poly.pdbx_strand_id
1 'polypeptide(L)'
;MGLLQAARYYTLKGDLELAKSFGLNRAIFYAWAKKRGVTVRRVGRGLGPGQPAEREGIEENVGDEVAYRSPHGYFVIGGQIQRPVDFDRMIAARFGQDFERFWRAATEYVRSFPESVLKSQREFYEKVYLPVRDRPEKILKRQDLPNRADQH
;
A
#
# COMPACT_ATOMS: atom_id res chain seq x y z
N MET A 1 -0.78 2.75 7.15
CA MET A 1 -0.22 1.77 6.19
C MET A 1 -1.04 1.73 4.91
N GLY A 2 -2.32 1.34 4.96
CA GLY A 2 -3.12 1.10 3.74
C GLY A 2 -3.19 2.27 2.76
N LEU A 3 -3.40 3.50 3.25
CA LEU A 3 -3.42 4.70 2.41
C LEU A 3 -2.13 4.88 1.58
N LEU A 4 -0.97 4.77 2.22
CA LEU A 4 0.32 4.96 1.54
C LEU A 4 0.66 3.80 0.60
N GLN A 5 0.27 2.57 0.92
CA GLN A 5 0.45 1.43 0.01
C GLN A 5 -0.48 1.53 -1.22
N ALA A 6 -1.71 2.03 -1.04
CA ALA A 6 -2.59 2.34 -2.17
C ALA A 6 -1.99 3.46 -3.04
N ALA A 7 -1.52 4.56 -2.44
CA ALA A 7 -0.86 5.64 -3.16
C ALA A 7 0.41 5.17 -3.91
N ARG A 8 1.19 4.26 -3.32
CA ARG A 8 2.35 3.60 -3.95
C ARG A 8 1.95 2.82 -5.19
N TYR A 9 0.94 1.96 -5.08
CA TYR A 9 0.46 1.18 -6.21
C TYR A 9 -0.06 2.09 -7.32
N TYR A 10 -0.90 3.08 -6.96
CA TYR A 10 -1.44 4.05 -7.91
C TYR A 10 -0.33 4.82 -8.63
N THR A 11 0.73 5.22 -7.92
CA THR A 11 1.88 5.90 -8.51
C THR A 11 2.65 5.03 -9.50
N LEU A 12 2.76 3.73 -9.22
CA LEU A 12 3.52 2.79 -10.07
C LEU A 12 2.71 2.22 -11.25
N LYS A 13 1.38 2.12 -11.12
CA LYS A 13 0.52 1.36 -12.05
C LYS A 13 -0.65 2.17 -12.62
N GLY A 14 -1.05 3.26 -11.99
CA GLY A 14 -2.11 4.15 -12.47
C GLY A 14 -3.55 3.65 -12.27
N ASP A 15 -3.76 2.48 -11.68
CA ASP A 15 -5.11 1.92 -11.45
C ASP A 15 -5.58 2.19 -10.02
N LEU A 16 -6.64 2.98 -9.87
CA LEU A 16 -7.19 3.40 -8.57
C LEU A 16 -7.90 2.26 -7.83
N GLU A 17 -8.63 1.41 -8.54
CA GLU A 17 -9.38 0.31 -7.92
C GLU A 17 -8.41 -0.76 -7.39
N LEU A 18 -7.43 -1.13 -8.21
CA LEU A 18 -6.36 -2.02 -7.79
C LEU A 18 -5.48 -1.40 -6.71
N ALA A 19 -5.26 -0.08 -6.72
CA ALA A 19 -4.57 0.62 -5.65
C ALA A 19 -5.27 0.47 -4.30
N LYS A 20 -6.59 0.72 -4.26
CA LYS A 20 -7.40 0.54 -3.04
C LYS A 20 -7.34 -0.91 -2.55
N SER A 21 -7.53 -1.85 -3.47
CA SER A 21 -7.45 -3.28 -3.21
C SER A 21 -6.09 -3.69 -2.62
N PHE A 22 -4.99 -3.26 -3.24
CA PHE A 22 -3.62 -3.52 -2.80
C PHE A 22 -3.35 -2.90 -1.43
N GLY A 23 -3.71 -1.62 -1.23
CA GLY A 23 -3.49 -0.92 0.02
C GLY A 23 -4.16 -1.61 1.22
N LEU A 24 -5.40 -2.06 1.05
CA LEU A 24 -6.10 -2.84 2.07
C LEU A 24 -5.41 -4.20 2.32
N ASN A 25 -5.10 -4.93 1.24
CA ASN A 25 -4.41 -6.22 1.30
C ASN A 25 -3.11 -6.14 2.12
N ARG A 26 -2.27 -5.14 1.83
CA ARG A 26 -1.01 -4.92 2.54
C ARG A 26 -1.21 -4.53 4.00
N ALA A 27 -2.22 -3.69 4.29
CA ALA A 27 -2.52 -3.32 5.67
C ALA A 27 -2.89 -4.55 6.52
N ILE A 28 -3.70 -5.46 5.99
CA ILE A 28 -4.08 -6.72 6.65
C ILE A 28 -2.87 -7.63 6.79
N PHE A 29 -2.11 -7.83 5.71
CA PHE A 29 -0.91 -8.67 5.70
C PHE A 29 0.09 -8.28 6.80
N TYR A 30 0.47 -7.01 6.88
CA TYR A 30 1.44 -6.56 7.88
C TYR A 30 0.86 -6.57 9.30
N ALA A 31 -0.43 -6.33 9.48
CA ALA A 31 -1.08 -6.46 10.78
C ALA A 31 -1.04 -7.92 11.29
N TRP A 32 -1.32 -8.88 10.41
CA TRP A 32 -1.20 -10.31 10.71
C TRP A 32 0.25 -10.73 10.99
N ALA A 33 1.20 -10.31 10.15
CA ALA A 33 2.62 -10.65 10.30
C ALA A 33 3.19 -10.13 11.62
N LYS A 34 2.85 -8.88 11.99
CA LYS A 34 3.22 -8.28 13.29
C LYS A 34 2.67 -9.10 14.46
N LYS A 35 1.41 -9.54 14.41
CA LYS A 35 0.76 -10.32 15.48
C LYS A 35 1.39 -11.70 15.67
N ARG A 36 1.94 -12.30 14.60
CA ARG A 36 2.58 -13.63 14.65
C ARG A 36 4.10 -13.61 14.86
N GLY A 37 4.71 -12.43 15.03
CA GLY A 37 6.17 -12.32 15.17
C GLY A 37 6.95 -12.79 13.93
N VAL A 38 6.30 -12.83 12.77
CA VAL A 38 6.93 -13.29 11.53
C VAL A 38 7.58 -12.09 10.84
N THR A 39 8.88 -12.16 10.59
CA THR A 39 9.57 -11.17 9.77
C THR A 39 9.22 -11.37 8.30
N VAL A 40 8.99 -10.28 7.56
CA VAL A 40 8.56 -10.28 6.15
C VAL A 40 9.44 -11.17 5.25
N ARG A 41 10.75 -11.26 5.58
CA ARG A 41 11.74 -12.16 4.96
C ARG A 41 11.38 -13.65 5.01
N ARG A 42 10.64 -14.12 6.02
CA ARG A 42 10.17 -15.52 6.11
C ARG A 42 8.91 -15.78 5.28
N VAL A 43 8.08 -14.76 5.07
CA VAL A 43 6.79 -14.93 4.39
C VAL A 43 6.98 -15.07 2.88
N GLY A 44 7.95 -14.37 2.30
CA GLY A 44 8.32 -14.52 0.88
C GLY A 44 8.89 -15.91 0.50
N ARG A 45 9.14 -16.80 1.47
CA ARG A 45 9.54 -18.20 1.24
C ARG A 45 8.61 -19.23 1.92
N GLY A 46 7.49 -18.82 2.49
CA GLY A 46 6.74 -19.72 3.37
C GLY A 46 5.41 -19.20 3.89
N LEU A 47 4.49 -18.86 2.99
CA LEU A 47 3.07 -19.15 3.25
C LEU A 47 2.89 -20.64 2.92
N GLY A 48 2.76 -21.45 3.97
CA GLY A 48 2.70 -22.92 3.87
C GLY A 48 1.50 -23.42 3.06
N PRO A 49 1.54 -24.69 2.62
CA PRO A 49 0.54 -25.26 1.72
C PRO A 49 -0.82 -25.35 2.41
N GLY A 50 -1.78 -24.51 2.02
CA GLY A 50 -3.10 -24.61 2.66
C GLY A 50 -4.16 -23.56 2.35
N GLN A 51 -4.08 -22.78 1.28
CA GLN A 51 -5.23 -22.00 0.80
C GLN A 51 -5.48 -22.24 -0.69
N PRO A 52 -6.71 -22.61 -1.10
CA PRO A 52 -7.03 -22.84 -2.51
C PRO A 52 -6.84 -21.59 -3.39
N ALA A 53 -6.94 -20.38 -2.81
CA ALA A 53 -6.80 -19.13 -3.55
C ALA A 53 -5.36 -18.78 -3.99
N GLU A 54 -4.33 -19.35 -3.36
CA GLU A 54 -2.92 -19.11 -3.77
C GLU A 54 -2.50 -19.95 -4.97
N ARG A 55 -3.20 -21.05 -5.28
CA ARG A 55 -2.86 -21.94 -6.40
C ARG A 55 -3.46 -21.50 -7.74
N GLU A 56 -4.47 -20.63 -7.72
CA GLU A 56 -5.16 -20.10 -8.91
C GLU A 56 -5.08 -18.56 -9.01
N GLY A 57 -4.38 -17.91 -8.07
CA GLY A 57 -4.24 -16.46 -8.05
C GLY A 57 -3.23 -15.95 -9.07
N ILE A 58 -3.53 -14.82 -9.71
CA ILE A 58 -2.60 -14.12 -10.60
C ILE A 58 -1.55 -13.45 -9.71
N GLU A 59 -0.29 -13.87 -9.82
CA GLU A 59 0.83 -13.21 -9.15
C GLU A 59 1.01 -11.80 -9.69
N GLU A 60 1.13 -10.83 -8.79
CA GLU A 60 1.40 -9.44 -9.13
C GLU A 60 2.55 -8.86 -8.32
N ASN A 61 3.51 -8.29 -9.07
CA ASN A 61 4.73 -7.72 -8.55
C ASN A 61 4.64 -6.19 -8.48
N VAL A 62 4.73 -5.66 -7.26
CA VAL A 62 4.85 -4.23 -6.97
C VAL A 62 6.30 -3.95 -6.59
N GLY A 63 7.16 -3.93 -7.60
CA GLY A 63 8.61 -3.93 -7.42
C GLY A 63 9.11 -5.30 -6.91
N ASP A 64 9.73 -5.35 -5.73
CA ASP A 64 10.17 -6.59 -5.08
C ASP A 64 9.09 -7.22 -4.16
N GLU A 65 7.91 -6.60 -4.05
CA GLU A 65 6.80 -7.09 -3.23
C GLU A 65 5.82 -7.91 -4.06
N VAL A 66 5.72 -9.20 -3.74
CA VAL A 66 4.76 -10.13 -4.34
C VAL A 66 3.42 -10.07 -3.60
N ALA A 67 2.34 -9.97 -4.35
CA ALA A 67 0.97 -10.13 -3.88
C ALA A 67 0.14 -10.88 -4.92
N TYR A 68 -0.97 -11.49 -4.50
CA TYR A 68 -1.80 -12.30 -5.39
C TYR A 68 -3.14 -11.62 -5.63
N ARG A 69 -3.65 -11.74 -6.86
CA ARG A 69 -5.01 -11.36 -7.23
C ARG A 69 -5.85 -12.58 -7.51
N SER A 70 -7.13 -12.49 -7.18
CA SER A 70 -8.11 -13.47 -7.67
C SER A 70 -8.21 -13.42 -9.19
N PRO A 71 -8.64 -14.51 -9.85
CA PRO A 71 -9.00 -14.48 -11.28
C PRO A 71 -10.03 -13.39 -11.64
N HIS A 72 -10.82 -12.96 -10.67
CA HIS A 72 -11.82 -11.91 -10.80
C HIS A 72 -11.27 -10.47 -10.64
N GLY A 73 -9.95 -10.31 -10.53
CA GLY A 73 -9.27 -9.04 -10.76
C GLY A 73 -8.70 -8.33 -9.54
N TYR A 74 -9.20 -8.56 -8.32
CA TYR A 74 -8.72 -7.86 -7.10
C TYR A 74 -7.76 -8.68 -6.25
N PHE A 75 -6.97 -8.00 -5.41
CA PHE A 75 -6.03 -8.63 -4.48
C PHE A 75 -6.73 -9.53 -3.46
N VAL A 76 -6.10 -10.66 -3.14
CA VAL A 76 -6.62 -11.68 -2.23
C VAL A 76 -5.59 -11.96 -1.12
N ILE A 77 -6.09 -12.22 0.09
CA ILE A 77 -5.28 -12.70 1.21
C ILE A 77 -6.19 -13.51 2.14
N GLY A 78 -5.73 -14.66 2.63
CA GLY A 78 -6.56 -15.46 3.55
C GLY A 78 -7.82 -16.03 2.89
N GLY A 79 -7.84 -16.19 1.56
CA GLY A 79 -9.04 -16.53 0.79
C GLY A 79 -10.08 -15.41 0.66
N GLN A 80 -9.80 -14.21 1.17
CA GLN A 80 -10.71 -13.06 1.10
C GLN A 80 -10.27 -12.07 0.02
N ILE A 81 -11.18 -11.75 -0.90
CA ILE A 81 -10.98 -10.71 -1.91
C ILE A 81 -11.08 -9.34 -1.24
N GLN A 82 -10.12 -8.46 -1.51
CA GLN A 82 -10.05 -7.11 -0.95
C GLN A 82 -10.61 -6.13 -1.98
N ARG A 83 -11.90 -5.80 -1.91
CA ARG A 83 -12.53 -4.93 -2.92
C ARG A 83 -12.22 -3.45 -2.62
N PRO A 84 -12.29 -2.56 -3.64
CA PRO A 84 -12.15 -1.12 -3.43
C PRO A 84 -13.12 -0.57 -2.38
N VAL A 85 -14.36 -1.06 -2.36
CA VAL A 85 -15.37 -0.69 -1.36
C VAL A 85 -14.99 -1.08 0.07
N ASP A 86 -14.24 -2.18 0.24
CA ASP A 86 -13.76 -2.60 1.57
C ASP A 86 -12.66 -1.66 2.06
N PHE A 87 -11.80 -1.18 1.15
CA PHE A 87 -10.83 -0.13 1.47
C PHE A 87 -11.56 1.14 1.92
N ASP A 88 -12.62 1.53 1.23
CA ASP A 88 -13.38 2.73 1.58
C ASP A 88 -14.00 2.60 2.97
N ARG A 89 -14.59 1.44 3.29
CA ARG A 89 -15.18 1.15 4.61
C ARG A 89 -14.15 1.07 5.74
N MET A 90 -12.96 0.49 5.48
CA MET A 90 -12.00 0.16 6.55
C MET A 90 -10.90 1.20 6.72
N ILE A 91 -10.51 1.87 5.64
CA ILE A 91 -9.41 2.82 5.58
C ILE A 91 -9.95 4.23 5.36
N ALA A 92 -10.66 4.49 4.25
CA ALA A 92 -11.10 5.84 3.91
C ALA A 92 -12.03 6.43 4.97
N ALA A 93 -12.98 5.63 5.49
CA ALA A 93 -13.91 6.03 6.53
C ALA A 93 -13.23 6.56 7.80
N ARG A 94 -11.98 6.16 8.10
CA ARG A 94 -11.22 6.68 9.26
C ARG A 94 -10.79 8.13 9.10
N PHE A 95 -10.71 8.61 7.87
CA PHE A 95 -10.41 10.00 7.54
C PHE A 95 -11.69 10.84 7.34
N GLY A 96 -12.86 10.21 7.32
CA GLY A 96 -14.14 10.89 7.14
C GLY A 96 -14.17 11.77 5.89
N GLN A 97 -14.64 13.01 6.04
CA GLN A 97 -14.74 13.99 4.96
C GLN A 97 -13.38 14.46 4.42
N ASP A 98 -12.31 14.31 5.21
CA ASP A 98 -10.97 14.72 4.81
C ASP A 98 -10.25 13.67 3.93
N PHE A 99 -10.89 12.52 3.66
CA PHE A 99 -10.24 11.44 2.91
C PHE A 99 -9.63 11.91 1.59
N GLU A 100 -10.37 12.68 0.78
CA GLU A 100 -9.89 13.18 -0.51
C GLU A 100 -8.65 14.07 -0.36
N ARG A 101 -8.59 14.87 0.71
CA ARG A 101 -7.43 15.70 1.04
C ARG A 101 -6.23 14.82 1.38
N PHE A 102 -6.42 13.83 2.24
CA PHE A 102 -5.37 12.87 2.60
C PHE A 102 -4.92 12.00 1.42
N TRP A 103 -5.83 11.59 0.54
CA TRP A 103 -5.52 10.82 -0.66
C TRP A 103 -4.60 11.58 -1.61
N ARG A 104 -4.95 12.84 -1.90
CA ARG A 104 -4.13 13.73 -2.73
C ARG A 104 -2.75 13.94 -2.13
N ALA A 105 -2.70 14.30 -0.85
CA ALA A 105 -1.45 14.53 -0.15
C ALA A 105 -0.58 13.27 -0.07
N ALA A 106 -1.18 12.10 0.16
CA ALA A 106 -0.47 10.83 0.16
C ALA A 106 0.12 10.51 -1.22
N THR A 107 -0.64 10.76 -2.29
CA THR A 107 -0.18 10.50 -3.67
C THR A 107 0.98 11.42 -4.04
N GLU A 108 0.89 12.71 -3.74
CA GLU A 108 1.99 13.66 -3.97
C GLU A 108 3.22 13.34 -3.12
N TYR A 109 3.01 13.03 -1.83
CA TYR A 109 4.08 12.61 -0.94
C TYR A 109 4.83 11.40 -1.48
N VAL A 110 4.11 10.37 -1.93
CA VAL A 110 4.70 9.15 -2.49
C VAL A 110 5.41 9.44 -3.82
N ARG A 111 4.82 10.26 -4.70
CA ARG A 111 5.42 10.69 -5.97
C ARG A 111 6.73 11.47 -5.80
N SER A 112 6.96 12.11 -4.65
CA SER A 112 8.21 12.83 -4.38
C SER A 112 9.43 11.91 -4.18
N PHE A 113 9.24 10.59 -4.10
CA PHE A 113 10.32 9.63 -3.95
C PHE A 113 10.69 8.97 -5.29
N PRO A 114 11.97 8.61 -5.50
CA PRO A 114 12.40 7.88 -6.69
C PRO A 114 11.66 6.55 -6.85
N GLU A 115 11.42 6.15 -8.10
CA GLU A 115 10.75 4.89 -8.42
C GLU A 115 11.47 3.66 -7.81
N SER A 116 12.80 3.70 -7.70
CA SER A 116 13.58 2.63 -7.05
C SER A 116 13.23 2.45 -5.56
N VAL A 117 12.96 3.55 -4.85
CA VAL A 117 12.48 3.53 -3.45
C VAL A 117 11.06 2.97 -3.41
N LEU A 118 10.21 3.34 -4.37
CA LEU A 118 8.84 2.83 -4.46
C LEU A 118 8.80 1.36 -4.87
N LYS A 119 9.76 0.86 -5.63
CA LYS A 119 9.82 -0.56 -6.01
C LYS A 119 10.41 -1.44 -4.90
N SER A 120 11.22 -0.91 -4.00
CA SER A 120 11.72 -1.72 -2.87
C SER A 120 10.81 -1.65 -1.64
N GLN A 121 10.34 -2.81 -1.19
CA GLN A 121 9.52 -2.99 0.00
C GLN A 121 10.23 -2.44 1.25
N ARG A 122 11.53 -2.70 1.39
CA ARG A 122 12.34 -2.22 2.52
C ARG A 122 12.45 -0.71 2.49
N GLU A 123 12.88 -0.15 1.36
CA GLU A 123 13.10 1.29 1.22
C GLU A 123 11.78 2.06 1.34
N PHE A 124 10.69 1.54 0.78
CA PHE A 124 9.35 2.10 0.98
C PHE A 124 8.97 2.11 2.47
N TYR A 125 9.17 1.00 3.18
CA TYR A 125 8.87 0.93 4.61
C TYR A 125 9.70 1.96 5.41
N GLU A 126 11.01 2.01 5.20
CA GLU A 126 11.94 2.83 5.99
C GLU A 126 11.88 4.31 5.65
N LYS A 127 11.82 4.67 4.35
CA LYS A 127 11.96 6.06 3.88
C LYS A 127 10.62 6.75 3.63
N VAL A 128 9.56 6.00 3.31
CA VAL A 128 8.26 6.57 2.95
C VAL A 128 7.26 6.35 4.09
N TYR A 129 7.09 5.12 4.57
CA TYR A 129 6.06 4.82 5.56
C TYR A 129 6.45 5.22 6.99
N LEU A 130 7.61 4.77 7.48
CA LEU A 130 8.03 4.94 8.87
C LEU A 130 8.07 6.41 9.33
N PRO A 131 8.53 7.40 8.53
CA PRO A 131 8.62 8.80 8.95
C PRO A 131 7.28 9.49 9.27
N VAL A 132 6.19 8.97 8.68
CA VAL A 132 4.83 9.52 8.81
C VAL A 132 3.86 8.55 9.49
N ARG A 133 4.34 7.37 9.92
CA ARG A 133 3.53 6.30 10.51
C ARG A 133 2.65 6.79 11.66
N ASP A 134 3.29 7.46 12.62
CA ASP A 134 2.65 7.90 13.87
C ASP A 134 2.12 9.34 13.78
N ARG A 135 2.36 10.03 12.65
CA ARG A 135 2.02 11.45 12.42
C ARG A 135 1.57 11.68 10.96
N PRO A 136 0.42 11.15 10.55
CA PRO A 136 -0.08 11.26 9.17
C PRO A 136 -0.30 12.71 8.72
N GLU A 137 -0.53 13.64 9.65
CA GLU A 137 -0.64 15.09 9.40
C GLU A 137 0.62 15.69 8.76
N LYS A 138 1.79 15.06 8.92
CA LYS A 138 3.03 15.46 8.21
C LYS A 138 2.91 15.36 6.70
N ILE A 139 2.06 14.46 6.20
CA ILE A 139 1.81 14.29 4.77
C ILE A 139 1.13 15.55 4.22
N LEU A 140 0.22 16.16 5.00
CA LEU A 140 -0.47 17.39 4.63
C LEU A 140 0.48 18.60 4.62
N LYS A 141 1.32 18.75 5.65
CA LYS A 141 2.23 19.90 5.80
C LYS A 141 3.27 20.03 4.69
N ARG A 142 3.58 18.95 3.97
CA ARG A 142 4.51 18.99 2.83
C ARG A 142 3.90 19.66 1.59
N GLN A 143 2.57 19.75 1.50
CA GLN A 143 1.88 20.50 0.45
C GLN A 143 1.93 22.02 0.67
N ASP A 144 2.03 22.47 1.93
CA ASP A 144 2.09 23.90 2.29
C ASP A 144 3.47 24.53 2.07
N LEU A 145 4.48 23.76 1.65
CA LEU A 145 5.79 24.30 1.26
C LEU A 145 5.76 24.57 -0.25
N PRO A 146 5.87 25.83 -0.70
CA PRO A 146 5.90 26.15 -2.12
C PRO A 146 7.05 25.39 -2.78
N ASN A 147 6.72 24.80 -3.93
CA ASN A 147 7.58 24.00 -4.77
C ASN A 147 8.95 24.70 -4.95
N ARG A 148 10.01 24.22 -4.28
CA ARG A 148 11.39 24.64 -4.56
C ARG A 148 11.87 23.92 -5.82
N ALA A 149 11.25 24.25 -6.93
CA ALA A 149 11.63 23.79 -8.26
C ALA A 149 11.67 24.99 -9.20
N ASP A 150 12.51 25.97 -8.87
CA ASP A 150 13.00 27.02 -9.77
C ASP A 150 14.35 27.50 -9.23
N GLN A 151 15.37 26.64 -9.32
CA GLN A 151 16.78 27.04 -9.28
C GLN A 151 17.54 26.14 -10.26
N HIS A 152 17.50 26.51 -11.52
CA HIS A 152 18.49 26.16 -12.54
C HIS A 152 18.84 27.43 -13.31
#